data_AF-A0A5M8Q975-F1
#
_entry.id   AF-A0A5M8Q975-F1
#
_cell.length_a   1.000
_cell.length_b   1.000
_cell.length_c   1.000
_cell.angle_alpha   90.00
_cell.angle_beta   90.00
_cell.angle_gamma   90.00
#
_symmetry.space_group_name_H-M   'P 1'
#
loop_
_entity.id
_entity.type
_entity.pdbx_description
1 polymer ?
#
loop_
_entity_poly.entity_id
_entity_poly.type
_entity_poly.pdbx_seq_one_letter_code
_entity_poly.pdbx_strand_id
1 'polypeptide(L)' 'MDQVKIQFIASIDDEHMDQLNEIVQRLEKKGFSIQKVRKITGTISGIVDSMDKIREAKIEGVKIIDTEREYFTQGIF' A
#
# COMPACT_ATOMS: atom_id res chain seq x y z
N MET A 1 21.97 -6.52 6.05
CA MET A 1 20.63 -7.11 5.96
C MET A 1 19.89 -6.33 4.89
N ASP A 2 19.68 -6.93 3.73
CA ASP A 2 18.86 -6.33 2.67
C ASP A 2 17.44 -6.13 3.21
N GLN A 3 17.03 -4.86 3.31
CA GLN A 3 15.65 -4.51 3.65
C GLN A 3 14.81 -4.80 2.41
N VAL A 4 14.00 -5.85 2.47
CA VAL A 4 13.06 -6.20 1.39
C VAL A 4 12.04 -5.08 1.29
N LYS A 5 12.12 -4.29 0.22
CA LYS A 5 11.17 -3.24 -0.09
C LYS A 5 10.03 -3.83 -0.90
N ILE A 6 8.84 -3.85 -0.31
CA ILE A 6 7.65 -4.41 -0.94
C ILE A 6 6.79 -3.26 -1.45
N GLN A 7 6.52 -3.25 -2.75
CA GLN A 7 5.57 -2.31 -3.34
C GLN A 7 4.15 -2.73 -2.99
N PHE A 8 3.34 -1.76 -2.60
CA PHE A 8 1.93 -1.98 -2.28
C PHE A 8 1.02 -0.98 -2.98
N ILE A 9 -0.22 -1.40 -3.16
CA ILE A 9 -1.31 -0.59 -3.69
C ILE A 9 -2.50 -0.77 -2.73
N ALA A 10 -2.87 0.29 -2.04
CA ALA A 10 -4.06 0.38 -1.20
C ALA A 10 -5.19 1.07 -1.96
N SER A 11 -6.36 0.46 -1.98
CA SER A 11 -7.60 1.06 -2.50
C SER A 11 -8.47 1.51 -1.34
N ILE A 12 -8.96 2.75 -1.44
CA ILE A 12 -9.80 3.40 -0.44
C ILE A 12 -11.26 3.09 -0.74
N ASP A 13 -12.07 2.92 0.30
CA ASP A 13 -13.52 2.80 0.16
C ASP A 13 -14.12 4.12 -0.33
N ASP A 14 -15.11 4.05 -1.23
CA ASP A 14 -15.70 5.23 -1.85
C ASP A 14 -16.26 6.23 -0.80
N GLU A 15 -16.79 5.71 0.31
CA GLU A 15 -17.32 6.48 1.45
C GLU A 15 -16.23 7.22 2.24
N HIS A 16 -14.97 6.86 2.06
CA HIS A 16 -13.81 7.42 2.79
C HIS A 16 -12.86 8.19 1.86
N MET A 17 -13.28 8.46 0.61
CA MET A 17 -12.50 9.22 -0.38
C MET A 17 -12.15 10.63 0.08
N ASP A 18 -13.03 11.29 0.83
CA ASP A 18 -12.78 12.61 1.41
C ASP A 18 -11.70 12.58 2.51
N GLN A 19 -11.50 11.42 3.15
CA GLN A 19 -10.51 11.20 4.21
C GLN A 19 -9.16 10.69 3.69
N LEU A 20 -8.97 10.68 2.37
CA LEU A 20 -7.79 10.08 1.75
C LEU A 20 -6.47 10.66 2.30
N ASN A 21 -6.41 11.96 2.57
CA ASN A 21 -5.23 12.58 3.16
C ASN A 21 -4.96 12.08 4.59
N GLU A 22 -6.00 11.83 5.38
CA GLU A 22 -5.85 11.27 6.73
C GLU A 22 -5.40 9.81 6.67
N ILE A 23 -5.92 9.04 5.72
CA ILE A 23 -5.52 7.65 5.49
C ILE A 23 -4.04 7.56 5.09
N VAL A 24 -3.56 8.47 4.23
CA VAL A 24 -2.14 8.61 3.89
C VAL A 24 -1.30 8.81 5.16
N GLN A 25 -1.68 9.74 6.04
CA GLN A 25 -0.94 9.97 7.28
C GLN A 25 -0.96 8.77 8.22
N ARG A 26 -2.08 8.03 8.29
CA ARG A 26 -2.19 6.79 9.08
C ARG A 26 -1.26 5.70 8.54
N LEU A 27 -1.15 5.57 7.21
CA LEU A 27 -0.21 4.65 6.56
C LEU A 27 1.24 5.03 6.87
N GLU A 28 1.61 6.31 6.75
CA GLU A 28 2.97 6.79 7.06
C GLU A 28 3.35 6.52 8.53
N LYS A 29 2.43 6.77 9.46
CA LYS A 29 2.64 6.45 10.89
C LYS A 29 2.83 4.96 11.17
N LYS A 30 2.30 4.07 10.33
CA LYS A 30 2.52 2.62 10.39
C LYS A 30 3.81 2.18 9.70
N GLY A 31 4.58 3.12 9.15
CA GLY A 31 5.86 2.86 8.49
C GLY A 31 5.71 2.44 7.04
N PHE A 32 4.65 2.89 6.36
CA PHE A 32 4.52 2.80 4.90
C PHE A 32 5.08 4.09 4.29
N SER A 33 5.94 3.96 3.28
CA SER A 33 6.43 5.09 2.51
C SER A 33 5.51 5.33 1.32
N ILE A 34 4.73 6.40 1.36
CA ILE A 34 3.78 6.72 0.28
C ILE A 34 4.52 7.36 -0.89
N GLN A 35 4.34 6.79 -2.09
CA GLN A 35 4.97 7.31 -3.31
C GLN A 35 3.98 8.05 -4.19
N LYS A 36 2.74 7.55 -4.27
CA LYS A 36 1.74 8.09 -5.17
C LYS A 36 0.34 7.96 -4.60
N VAL A 37 -0.44 9.01 -4.82
CA VAL A 37 -1.83 9.09 -4.43
C VAL A 37 -2.66 9.47 -5.66
N ARG A 38 -3.57 8.59 -6.06
CA ARG A 38 -4.52 8.80 -7.16
C ARG A 38 -5.89 9.08 -6.58
N LYS A 39 -6.20 10.37 -6.39
CA LYS A 39 -7.47 10.83 -5.81
C LYS A 39 -8.69 10.43 -6.64
N ILE A 40 -8.57 10.38 -7.97
CA ILE A 40 -9.68 10.06 -8.88
C ILE A 40 -10.14 8.60 -8.70
N THR A 41 -9.20 7.68 -8.48
CA THR A 41 -9.46 6.24 -8.37
C THR A 41 -9.41 5.74 -6.92
N GLY A 42 -9.22 6.63 -5.95
CA GLY A 42 -9.09 6.26 -4.54
C GLY A 42 -7.93 5.33 -4.26
N THR A 43 -6.79 5.49 -4.94
CA THR A 43 -5.68 4.53 -4.83
C THR A 43 -4.43 5.18 -4.26
N ILE A 44 -3.78 4.52 -3.31
CA ILE A 44 -2.51 4.94 -2.70
C ILE A 44 -1.49 3.84 -2.99
N SER A 45 -0.34 4.19 -3.56
CA SER A 45 0.76 3.25 -3.74
C SER A 45 2.03 3.72 -3.08
N GLY A 46 2.83 2.76 -2.64
CA GLY A 46 4.02 3.02 -1.85
C GLY A 46 4.89 1.80 -1.65
N ILE A 47 5.82 1.92 -0.71
CA ILE A 47 6.74 0.85 -0.31
C ILE A 47 6.61 0.62 1.19
N VAL A 48 6.80 -0.62 1.61
CA VAL A 48 6.91 -1.00 3.02
C VAL A 48 8.01 -2.04 3.20
N ASP A 49 8.69 -1.98 4.36
CA ASP A 49 9.88 -2.80 4.63
C ASP A 49 9.56 -4.22 5.10
N SER A 50 8.29 -4.56 5.28
CA SER A 50 7.88 -5.88 5.76
C SER A 50 6.47 -6.25 5.32
N MET A 51 6.31 -7.51 4.91
CA MET A 51 5.01 -8.11 4.55
C MET A 51 4.09 -8.24 5.76
N ASP A 52 4.65 -8.43 6.95
CA ASP A 52 3.87 -8.51 8.20
C ASP A 52 3.15 -7.18 8.47
N LYS A 53 3.80 -6.05 8.21
CA LYS A 53 3.16 -4.73 8.33
C LYS A 53 1.94 -4.57 7.42
N ILE A 54 1.97 -5.16 6.22
CA ILE A 54 0.81 -5.15 5.31
C ILE A 54 -0.32 -5.98 5.89
N ARG A 55 -0.01 -7.19 6.39
CA ARG A 55 -1.01 -8.09 6.99
C ARG A 55 -1.64 -7.51 8.25
N GLU A 56 -0.86 -6.75 9.02
CA GLU A 56 -1.29 -6.08 10.25
C GLU A 56 -1.89 -4.69 10.01
N ALA A 57 -1.76 -4.14 8.78
CA ALA A 57 -2.32 -2.86 8.41
C ALA A 57 -3.84 -2.97 8.21
N LYS A 58 -4.55 -3.00 9.33
CA LYS A 58 -5.97 -2.63 9.38
C LYS A 58 -6.04 -1.12 9.50
N ILE A 59 -6.51 -0.46 8.45
CA ILE A 59 -6.74 0.98 8.41
C ILE A 59 -8.18 1.18 7.97
N GLU A 60 -8.95 1.86 8.81
CA GLU A 60 -10.32 2.25 8.50
C GLU A 60 -10.36 3.10 7.23
N GLY A 61 -11.30 2.80 6.34
CA GLY A 61 -11.44 3.42 5.03
C GLY A 61 -10.55 2.81 3.94
N VAL A 62 -9.69 1.83 4.25
CA VAL A 62 -8.94 1.07 3.24
C VAL A 62 -9.67 -0.23 2.95
N LYS A 63 -10.15 -0.37 1.71
CA LYS A 63 -10.87 -1.54 1.22
C LYS A 63 -9.98 -2.76 1.06
N ILE A 64 -8.81 -2.56 0.45
CA ILE A 64 -7.85 -3.63 0.18
C ILE A 64 -6.44 -3.04 0.08
N ILE A 65 -5.45 -3.77 0.57
CA ILE A 65 -4.03 -3.51 0.33
C ILE A 65 -3.48 -4.71 -0.42
N ASP A 66 -3.13 -4.49 -1.68
CA ASP A 66 -2.46 -5.47 -2.52
C ASP A 66 -0.95 -5.20 -2.56
N THR A 67 -0.17 -6.23 -2.85
CA THR A 67 1.27 -6.11 -3.08
C THR A 67 1.54 -6.34 -4.54
N GLU A 68 2.30 -5.46 -5.16
CA GLU A 68 2.86 -5.76 -6.48
C GLU A 68 3.83 -6.93 -6.29
N ARG A 69 3.35 -8.15 -6.53
CA ARG A 69 4.21 -9.32 -6.66
C ARG A 69 5.02 -9.09 -7.91
N GLU A 70 6.31 -8.82 -7.76
CA GLU A 70 7.26 -9.02 -8.85
C GLU A 70 7.17 -10.49 -9.24
N TYR A 71 6.42 -10.78 -10.30
CA TYR A 71 6.53 -12.04 -11.01
C TYR A 71 7.92 -12.03 -11.63
N PHE A 72 8.91 -12.55 -10.91
CA PHE A 72 10.09 -13.10 -11.56
C PHE A 72 9.56 -14.24 -12.42
N THR A 73 9.22 -13.94 -13.68
CA THR A 73 9.23 -14.96 -14.73
C THR A 73 10.68 -15.41 -14.80
N GLN A 74 11.06 -16.40 -13.99
CA GLN A 74 12.21 -17.22 -14.31
C GLN A 74 11.97 -17.69 -15.73
N GLY A 75 12.80 -17.17 -16.64
CA GLY A 75 12.82 -17.63 -18.02
C GLY A 75 12.86 -19.15 -17.99
N ILE A 76 11.80 -19.76 -18.53
CA ILE A 76 11.78 -21.18 -18.79
C ILE A 76 12.92 -21.41 -19.80
N PHE A 77 13.82 -22.31 -19.40
CA PHE A 77 15.03 -22.74 -20.10
C PHE A 77 14.81 -23.05 -21.59
#